data_AF-A0A1N6ZER3-F1
#
_entry.id   AF-A0A1N6ZER3-F1
#
_cell.length_a   1.000
_cell.length_b   1.000
_cell.length_c   1.000
_cell.angle_alpha   90.00
_cell.angle_beta   90.00
_cell.angle_gamma   90.00
#
_symmetry.space_group_name_H-M   'P 1'
#
loop_
_entity.id
_entity.type
_entity.pdbx_description
1 polymer ?
#
loop_
_entity_poly.entity_id
_entity_poly.type
_entity_poly.pdbx_seq_one_letter_code
_entity_poly.pdbx_strand_id
1 'polypeptide(L)'
;MNKITQAPHLVLWILIPVILLIGFLKPDKTLDINIYDTYLVIGLINLAVLISIIYGILGFGYWVAIRLNRKLVNWLTVIHLIFTVISFCFIILIPYFLPPSSQGISSLYFDAQTTLTLSAIVAVSIQSLYLINMITALFRKCKLNFL
;
A
#
# COMPACT_ATOMS: atom_id res chain seq x y z
N MET A 1 1.96 -23.88 -6.33
CA MET A 1 2.20 -22.67 -5.52
C MET A 1 2.27 -21.48 -6.47
N ASN A 2 1.57 -20.38 -6.19
CA ASN A 2 1.56 -19.20 -7.08
C ASN A 2 2.92 -18.49 -7.03
N LYS A 3 3.43 -18.02 -8.18
CA LYS A 3 4.71 -17.29 -8.29
C LYS A 3 4.78 -16.06 -7.35
N ILE A 4 3.64 -15.40 -7.14
CA ILE A 4 3.49 -14.21 -6.28
C ILE A 4 3.89 -14.49 -4.82
N THR A 5 3.62 -15.68 -4.30
CA THR A 5 3.95 -16.01 -2.90
C THR A 5 5.41 -16.44 -2.72
N GLN A 6 6.14 -16.71 -3.80
CA GLN A 6 7.56 -17.06 -3.74
C GLN A 6 8.45 -15.81 -3.65
N ALA A 7 8.03 -14.70 -4.27
CA ALA A 7 8.74 -13.43 -4.25
C ALA A 7 7.80 -12.22 -4.04
N PRO A 8 7.04 -12.16 -2.94
CA PRO A 8 6.10 -11.07 -2.63
C PRO A 8 6.77 -9.69 -2.62
N HIS A 9 8.05 -9.61 -2.24
CA HIS A 9 8.83 -8.37 -2.26
C HIS A 9 8.93 -7.74 -3.65
N LEU A 10 9.01 -8.55 -4.72
CA LEU A 10 9.09 -8.03 -6.09
C LEU A 10 7.81 -7.32 -6.52
N VAL A 11 6.64 -7.78 -6.06
CA VAL A 11 5.36 -7.12 -6.36
C VAL A 11 5.37 -5.69 -5.83
N LEU A 12 5.81 -5.51 -4.57
CA LEU A 12 5.87 -4.19 -3.94
C LEU A 12 6.95 -3.31 -4.57
N TRP A 13 8.14 -3.86 -4.85
CA TRP A 13 9.24 -3.08 -5.40
C TRP A 13 9.05 -2.66 -6.86
N ILE A 14 8.41 -3.49 -7.69
CA ILE A 14 8.06 -3.11 -9.07
C ILE A 14 7.05 -1.96 -9.08
N LEU A 15 6.17 -1.87 -8.07
CA LEU A 15 5.20 -0.79 -7.97
C LEU A 15 5.80 0.54 -7.51
N ILE A 16 6.97 0.54 -6.84
CA ILE A 16 7.66 1.77 -6.43
C ILE A 16 7.89 2.74 -7.61
N PRO A 17 8.57 2.35 -8.71
CA PRO A 17 8.79 3.26 -9.83
C PRO A 17 7.46 3.69 -10.49
N VAL A 18 6.45 2.82 -10.50
CA VAL A 18 5.11 3.15 -11.02
C VAL A 18 4.45 4.24 -10.18
N ILE A 19 4.47 4.11 -8.85
CA ILE A 19 3.89 5.06 -7.90
C ILE A 19 4.63 6.40 -7.96
N LEU A 20 5.95 6.38 -7.99
CA LEU A 20 6.74 7.59 -8.15
C LEU A 20 6.43 8.29 -9.47
N LEU A 21 6.37 7.54 -10.58
CA LEU A 21 6.00 8.10 -11.89
C LEU A 21 4.62 8.76 -11.82
N ILE A 22 3.63 8.11 -11.20
CA ILE A 22 2.31 8.70 -10.97
C ILE A 22 2.43 9.99 -10.17
N GLY A 23 3.22 10.06 -9.10
CA GLY A 23 3.43 11.32 -8.36
C GLY A 23 4.05 12.43 -9.20
N PHE A 24 5.00 12.10 -10.08
CA PHE A 24 5.70 13.06 -10.94
C PHE A 24 4.87 13.57 -12.12
N LEU A 25 3.83 12.85 -12.57
CA LEU A 25 3.00 13.26 -13.71
C LEU A 25 2.17 14.53 -13.44
N LYS A 26 1.84 14.80 -12.17
CA LYS A 26 1.10 16.00 -11.74
C LYS A 26 1.66 16.53 -10.40
N PRO A 27 2.83 17.20 -10.42
CA PRO A 27 3.50 17.65 -9.21
C PRO A 27 2.67 18.67 -8.40
N ASP A 28 1.85 19.46 -9.08
CA ASP A 28 0.99 20.48 -8.46
C ASP A 28 -0.35 19.92 -7.94
N LYS A 29 -0.65 18.64 -8.18
CA LYS A 29 -1.89 18.03 -7.69
C LYS A 29 -1.77 17.70 -6.22
N THR A 30 -2.84 17.94 -5.48
CA THR A 30 -2.93 17.66 -4.05
C THR A 30 -4.02 16.63 -3.77
N LEU A 31 -3.84 15.89 -2.69
CA LEU A 31 -4.88 15.17 -1.99
C LEU A 31 -5.38 16.08 -0.87
N ASP A 32 -6.64 16.49 -0.98
CA ASP A 32 -7.31 17.32 0.01
C ASP A 32 -8.19 16.40 0.88
N ILE A 33 -7.86 16.26 2.16
CA ILE A 33 -8.61 15.45 3.13
C ILE A 33 -9.34 16.39 4.06
N ASN A 34 -10.65 16.30 4.10
CA ASN A 34 -11.46 16.98 5.10
C ASN A 34 -11.58 16.10 6.36
N ILE A 35 -11.16 16.63 7.50
CA ILE A 35 -11.32 16.03 8.83
C ILE A 35 -12.03 17.06 9.72
N TYR A 36 -13.34 16.89 9.89
CA TYR A 36 -14.20 17.89 10.56
C TYR A 36 -14.00 19.28 9.94
N ASP A 37 -13.53 20.26 10.72
CA ASP A 37 -13.32 21.63 10.25
C ASP A 37 -11.87 21.91 9.79
N THR A 38 -11.03 20.86 9.71
CA THR A 38 -9.64 20.99 9.25
C THR A 38 -9.45 20.37 7.87
N TYR A 39 -8.95 21.19 6.94
CA TYR A 39 -8.51 20.73 5.61
C TYR A 39 -7.02 20.40 5.64
N LEU A 40 -6.70 19.12 5.43
CA LEU A 40 -5.34 18.64 5.31
C LEU A 40 -5.00 18.47 3.83
N VAL A 41 -3.99 19.19 3.35
CA VAL A 41 -3.57 19.21 1.95
C VAL A 41 -2.20 18.54 1.83
N ILE A 42 -2.12 17.43 1.11
CA ILE A 42 -0.86 16.71 0.85
C ILE A 42 -0.57 16.75 -0.65
N GLY A 43 0.61 17.23 -1.04
CA GLY A 43 1.07 17.13 -2.43
C GLY A 43 1.19 15.68 -2.89
N LEU A 44 0.69 15.36 -4.09
CA LEU A 44 0.61 13.99 -4.58
C LEU A 44 1.99 13.35 -4.77
N ILE A 45 3.01 14.16 -5.07
CA ILE A 45 4.41 13.71 -5.07
C ILE A 45 4.89 13.27 -3.68
N ASN A 46 4.54 14.02 -2.62
CA ASN A 46 4.90 13.65 -1.25
C ASN A 46 4.20 12.35 -0.84
N LEU A 47 2.94 12.20 -1.24
CA LEU A 47 2.17 10.98 -1.03
C LEU A 47 2.79 9.79 -1.78
N ALA A 48 3.19 9.97 -3.04
CA ALA A 48 3.86 8.94 -3.83
C ALA A 48 5.18 8.49 -3.19
N VAL A 49 5.99 9.44 -2.70
CA VAL A 49 7.24 9.16 -1.98
C VAL A 49 6.95 8.38 -0.69
N LEU A 50 5.96 8.81 0.10
CA LEU A 50 5.58 8.11 1.33
C LEU A 50 5.14 6.67 1.06
N ILE A 51 4.27 6.44 0.08
CA ILE A 51 3.81 5.10 -0.30
C ILE A 51 5.00 4.25 -0.78
N SER A 52 5.92 4.85 -1.54
CA SER A 52 7.14 4.18 -2.02
C SER A 52 8.04 3.72 -0.88
N ILE A 53 8.20 4.56 0.16
CA ILE A 53 8.94 4.19 1.38
C ILE A 53 8.25 3.02 2.09
N ILE A 54 6.92 3.07 2.23
CA ILE A 54 6.13 1.98 2.84
C ILE A 54 6.32 0.67 2.05
N TYR A 55 6.23 0.71 0.72
CA TYR A 55 6.45 -0.45 -0.15
C TYR A 55 7.89 -0.98 -0.04
N GLY A 56 8.86 -0.08 0.07
CA GLY A 56 10.25 -0.43 0.33
C GLY A 56 10.41 -1.22 1.63
N ILE A 57 9.85 -0.72 2.73
CA ILE A 57 9.92 -1.36 4.06
C ILE A 57 9.20 -2.71 4.08
N LEU A 58 7.98 -2.78 3.56
CA LEU A 58 7.20 -4.03 3.51
C LEU A 58 7.85 -5.07 2.60
N GLY A 59 8.32 -4.64 1.42
CA GLY A 59 9.06 -5.51 0.50
C GLY A 59 10.36 -6.01 1.12
N PHE A 60 11.08 -5.13 1.83
CA PHE A 60 12.30 -5.51 2.53
C PHE A 60 12.06 -6.59 3.59
N GLY A 61 11.02 -6.46 4.43
CA GLY A 61 10.74 -7.50 5.43
C GLY A 61 10.33 -8.84 4.82
N TYR A 62 9.57 -8.84 3.72
CA TYR A 62 9.33 -10.05 2.94
C TYR A 62 10.61 -10.67 2.37
N TRP A 63 11.50 -9.84 1.82
CA TRP A 63 12.78 -10.28 1.29
C TRP A 63 13.67 -10.90 2.37
N VAL A 64 13.76 -10.26 3.55
CA VAL A 64 14.50 -10.79 4.71
C VAL A 64 13.96 -12.16 5.14
N ALA A 65 12.63 -12.30 5.24
CA ALA A 65 12.02 -13.58 5.61
C ALA A 65 12.44 -14.71 4.64
N ILE A 66 12.46 -14.43 3.33
CA ILE A 66 12.88 -15.38 2.30
C ILE A 66 14.38 -15.68 2.39
N ARG A 67 15.23 -14.64 2.56
CA ARG A 67 16.69 -14.82 2.72
C ARG A 67 17.06 -15.65 3.93
N LEU A 68 16.27 -15.56 5.00
CA LEU A 68 16.43 -16.37 6.21
C LEU A 68 15.76 -17.76 6.11
N ASN A 69 15.34 -18.18 4.90
CA ASN A 69 14.64 -19.44 4.64
C ASN A 69 13.39 -19.64 5.52
N ARG A 70 12.70 -18.56 5.89
CA ARG A 70 11.47 -18.63 6.70
C ARG A 70 10.26 -18.94 5.83
N LYS A 71 9.34 -19.76 6.35
CA LYS A 71 8.12 -20.14 5.66
C LYS A 71 6.98 -19.18 6.00
N LEU A 72 6.68 -18.28 5.07
CA LEU A 72 5.49 -17.42 5.12
C LEU A 72 4.21 -18.23 4.91
N VAL A 73 3.10 -17.74 5.46
CA VAL A 73 1.78 -18.29 5.21
C VAL A 73 1.26 -17.70 3.89
N ASN A 74 1.06 -18.56 2.88
CA ASN A 74 0.71 -18.12 1.52
C ASN A 74 -0.56 -17.28 1.46
N TRP A 75 -1.64 -17.70 2.13
CA TRP A 75 -2.92 -16.98 2.05
C TRP A 75 -2.86 -15.60 2.72
N LEU A 76 -2.19 -15.48 3.88
CA LEU A 76 -1.93 -14.19 4.54
C LEU A 76 -1.13 -13.25 3.63
N THR A 77 -0.13 -13.80 2.93
CA THR A 77 0.70 -13.04 1.97
C THR A 77 -0.13 -12.52 0.81
N VAL A 78 -0.99 -13.36 0.22
CA VAL A 78 -1.83 -12.96 -0.92
C VAL A 78 -2.83 -11.87 -0.50
N ILE A 79 -3.53 -12.07 0.61
CA ILE A 79 -4.49 -11.07 1.12
C ILE A 79 -3.78 -9.75 1.42
N HIS A 80 -2.64 -9.78 2.12
CA HIS A 80 -1.87 -8.57 2.40
C HIS A 80 -1.47 -7.84 1.13
N LEU A 81 -0.91 -8.52 0.13
CA LEU A 81 -0.50 -7.89 -1.12
C LEU A 81 -1.69 -7.28 -1.88
N ILE A 82 -2.79 -8.02 -2.05
CA ILE A 82 -3.95 -7.55 -2.80
C ILE A 82 -4.52 -6.27 -2.17
N PHE A 83 -4.81 -6.30 -0.87
CA PHE A 83 -5.43 -5.16 -0.20
C PHE A 83 -4.46 -4.00 -0.03
N THR A 84 -3.17 -4.24 0.20
CA THR A 84 -2.15 -3.18 0.21
C THR A 84 -2.09 -2.48 -1.14
N VAL A 85 -2.02 -3.23 -2.25
CA VAL A 85 -1.95 -2.63 -3.59
C VAL A 85 -3.24 -1.87 -3.91
N ILE A 86 -4.41 -2.48 -3.71
CA ILE A 86 -5.70 -1.83 -4.02
C ILE A 86 -5.91 -0.55 -3.21
N SER A 87 -5.68 -0.59 -1.90
CA SER A 87 -5.91 0.58 -1.04
C SER A 87 -4.99 1.74 -1.40
N PHE A 88 -3.70 1.48 -1.62
CA PHE A 88 -2.76 2.54 -2.01
C PHE A 88 -3.00 3.04 -3.44
N CYS A 89 -3.45 2.17 -4.36
CA CYS A 89 -3.90 2.60 -5.69
C CYS A 89 -5.08 3.59 -5.60
N PHE A 90 -6.09 3.31 -4.78
CA PHE A 90 -7.19 4.26 -4.59
C PHE A 90 -6.72 5.58 -3.98
N ILE A 91 -5.86 5.53 -2.96
CA ILE A 91 -5.31 6.72 -2.30
C ILE A 91 -4.59 7.65 -3.30
N ILE A 92 -3.79 7.10 -4.22
CA ILE A 92 -3.02 7.92 -5.15
C ILE A 92 -3.77 8.29 -6.44
N LEU A 93 -4.70 7.45 -6.90
CA LEU A 93 -5.40 7.66 -8.17
C LEU A 93 -6.67 8.49 -8.04
N ILE A 94 -7.43 8.40 -6.95
CA ILE A 94 -8.69 9.15 -6.79
C ILE A 94 -8.49 10.67 -7.00
N PRO A 95 -7.44 11.32 -6.46
CA PRO A 95 -7.21 12.75 -6.70
C PRO A 95 -7.17 13.13 -8.18
N TYR A 96 -6.67 12.26 -9.07
CA TYR A 96 -6.62 12.52 -10.51
C TYR A 96 -7.99 12.67 -11.16
N PHE A 97 -8.99 11.96 -10.65
CA PHE A 97 -10.34 11.97 -11.20
C PHE A 97 -11.22 13.06 -10.58
N LEU A 98 -10.74 13.72 -9.52
CA LEU A 98 -11.46 14.82 -8.89
C LEU A 98 -11.15 16.15 -9.58
N PRO A 99 -12.18 16.98 -9.84
CA PRO A 99 -11.99 18.35 -10.29
C PRO A 99 -11.25 19.19 -9.22
N PRO A 100 -11.01 20.48 -9.46
CA PRO A 100 -10.51 21.39 -8.42
C PRO A 100 -11.58 21.63 -7.34
N SER A 101 -11.17 21.66 -6.06
CA SER A 101 -12.06 21.78 -4.88
C SER A 101 -12.85 23.10 -4.83
N SER A 102 -12.48 24.09 -5.65
CA SER A 102 -13.14 25.39 -5.74
C SER A 102 -14.55 25.38 -6.36
N GLN A 103 -15.04 24.25 -6.87
CA GLN A 103 -16.34 24.15 -7.55
C GLN A 103 -17.52 23.74 -6.63
N GLY A 104 -17.33 23.73 -5.31
CA GLY A 104 -18.37 23.39 -4.32
C GLY A 104 -18.47 21.89 -4.02
N ILE A 105 -19.23 21.54 -2.98
CA ILE A 105 -19.42 20.15 -2.53
C ILE A 105 -20.42 19.46 -3.45
N SER A 106 -19.91 18.72 -4.43
CA SER A 106 -20.72 17.78 -5.22
C SER A 106 -20.78 16.41 -4.53
N SER A 107 -21.81 15.61 -4.82
CA SER A 107 -21.91 14.21 -4.34
C SER A 107 -20.66 13.39 -4.66
N LEU A 108 -20.02 13.67 -5.81
CA LEU A 108 -18.77 13.03 -6.22
C LEU A 108 -17.62 13.26 -5.23
N TYR A 109 -17.49 14.47 -4.67
CA TYR A 109 -16.46 14.75 -3.67
C TYR A 109 -16.72 14.00 -2.36
N PHE A 110 -17.98 13.92 -1.94
CA PHE A 110 -18.35 13.19 -0.73
C PHE A 110 -18.06 11.69 -0.87
N ASP A 111 -18.42 11.09 -2.01
CA ASP A 111 -18.15 9.67 -2.30
C ASP A 111 -16.65 9.38 -2.39
N ALA A 112 -15.88 10.29 -3.00
CA ALA A 112 -14.44 10.17 -3.10
C ALA A 112 -13.76 10.30 -1.73
N GLN A 113 -14.18 11.26 -0.90
CA GLN A 113 -13.67 11.42 0.46
C GLN A 113 -13.96 10.17 1.32
N THR A 114 -15.17 9.62 1.19
CA THR A 114 -15.55 8.36 1.86
C THR A 114 -14.68 7.20 1.39
N THR A 115 -14.46 7.08 0.08
CA THR A 115 -13.64 6.01 -0.51
C THR A 115 -12.17 6.13 -0.10
N LEU A 116 -11.62 7.35 -0.09
CA LEU A 116 -10.25 7.63 0.38
C LEU A 116 -10.10 7.27 1.86
N THR A 117 -11.07 7.65 2.70
CA THR A 117 -11.07 7.34 4.13
C THR A 117 -11.12 5.83 4.37
N LEU A 118 -12.02 5.12 3.70
CA LEU A 118 -12.10 3.65 3.79
C LEU A 118 -10.81 3.00 3.28
N SER A 119 -10.23 3.49 2.19
CA SER A 119 -8.98 2.98 1.64
C SER A 119 -7.83 3.18 2.63
N ALA A 120 -7.75 4.33 3.31
CA ALA A 120 -6.75 4.58 4.34
C ALA A 120 -6.92 3.64 5.55
N ILE A 121 -8.15 3.43 6.02
CA ILE A 121 -8.44 2.49 7.11
C ILE A 121 -8.02 1.06 6.74
N VAL A 122 -8.35 0.61 5.52
CA VAL A 122 -7.93 -0.71 5.03
C VAL A 122 -6.42 -0.79 4.88
N ALA A 123 -5.77 0.25 4.34
CA ALA A 123 -4.32 0.30 4.17
C ALA A 123 -3.57 0.18 5.50
N VAL A 124 -4.09 0.77 6.59
CA VAL A 124 -3.54 0.63 7.94
C VAL A 124 -3.86 -0.74 8.52
N SER A 125 -5.12 -1.17 8.46
CA SER A 125 -5.59 -2.42 9.08
C SER A 125 -4.92 -3.65 8.49
N ILE A 126 -4.65 -3.65 7.18
CA ILE A 126 -4.03 -4.80 6.51
C ILE A 126 -2.58 -5.04 6.95
N GLN A 127 -1.89 -4.02 7.48
CA GLN A 127 -0.52 -4.18 7.98
C GLN A 127 -0.47 -5.11 9.21
N SER A 128 -1.55 -5.23 9.97
CA SER A 128 -1.65 -6.21 11.06
C SER A 128 -1.51 -7.65 10.54
N LEU A 129 -2.10 -7.98 9.38
CA LEU A 129 -1.94 -9.30 8.76
C LEU A 129 -0.49 -9.56 8.30
N TYR A 130 0.19 -8.53 7.81
CA TYR A 130 1.62 -8.62 7.51
C TYR A 130 2.45 -8.93 8.75
N LEU A 131 2.23 -8.20 9.84
CA LEU A 131 2.94 -8.43 11.10
C LEU A 131 2.68 -9.84 11.65
N ILE A 132 1.42 -10.30 11.66
CA ILE A 132 1.06 -11.66 12.07
C ILE A 132 1.81 -12.70 11.23
N ASN A 133 1.87 -12.50 9.91
CA ASN A 133 2.55 -13.42 9.00
C ASN A 133 4.08 -13.42 9.23
N MET A 134 4.68 -12.25 9.46
CA MET A 134 6.11 -12.13 9.80
C MET A 134 6.42 -12.86 11.12
N ILE A 135 5.64 -12.61 12.17
CA ILE A 135 5.80 -13.27 13.47
C ILE A 135 5.67 -14.78 13.30
N THR A 136 4.64 -15.25 12.58
CA THR A 136 4.42 -16.66 12.29
C THR A 136 5.62 -17.29 11.56
N ALA A 137 6.21 -16.58 10.60
CA ALA A 137 7.38 -17.03 9.85
C ALA A 137 8.65 -17.13 10.72
N LEU A 138 8.79 -16.31 11.77
CA LEU A 138 9.90 -16.42 12.73
C LEU A 138 9.86 -17.75 13.51
N PHE A 139 8.66 -18.20 13.89
CA PHE A 139 8.47 -19.45 14.64
C PHE A 139 8.46 -20.71 13.75
N ARG A 140 8.03 -20.60 12.49
CA ARG A 140 8.06 -21.71 11.53
C ARG A 140 9.48 -21.89 10.97
N LYS A 141 10.27 -22.78 11.57
CA LYS A 141 11.53 -23.25 10.97
C LYS A 141 11.26 -23.97 9.65
N CYS A 142 12.09 -23.72 8.63
CA CYS A 142 12.18 -24.63 7.48
C CYS A 142 12.69 -25.98 7.99
N LYS A 143 12.05 -27.09 7.64
CA LYS A 143 12.72 -28.40 7.73
C LYS A 143 13.96 -28.30 6.84
N LEU A 144 15.15 -28.23 7.43
CA LEU A 144 16.38 -28.54 6.71
C LEU A 144 16.29 -30.02 6.38
N ASN A 145 15.96 -30.34 5.13
CA ASN A 145 16.26 -31.66 4.61
C ASN A 145 17.77 -31.64 4.33
N PHE A 146 18.58 -32.11 5.27
CA PHE A 146 19.92 -32.60 4.93
C PHE A 146 19.70 -33.90 4.13
N LEU A 147 19.96 -33.82 2.82
CA LEU A 147 20.19 -34.96 1.95
C LEU A 147 21.69 -35.00 1.66
#